data_AF-A0A537UY76-F1
#
_entry.id   AF-A0A537UY76-F1
#
_cell.length_a   1.000
_cell.length_b   1.000
_cell.length_c   1.000
_cell.angle_alpha   90.00
_cell.angle_beta   90.00
_cell.angle_gamma   90.00
#
_symmetry.space_group_name_H-M   'P 1'
#
loop_
_entity.id
_entity.type
_entity.pdbx_description
1 polymer ?
#
loop_
_entity_poly.entity_id
_entity_poly.type
_entity_poly.pdbx_seq_one_letter_code
_entity_poly.pdbx_strand_id
1 'polypeptide(L)'
;MRNARLIQDFRDTNYRPTRRTIADGLARLEQELGAKLDIGLCHLHVPHQPSGTALFATLWYRSYAGDDIIIAYPFSKGCRARTTSGARVNLSLDQLDGALIDEDANVLLSNGRSVRALEFDVLPHPKDFTDLEHAIVFLTVRFLEAEDIGFRYMPEPGLRGIDYSRMSELSVSNVKALARYIAAHIGKLPRGDEEPPLGPVSLNKIQNTLAMAGVRKVRGRKPKKAD
;
A
#
# COMPACT_ATOMS: atom_id res chain seq x y z
N MET A 1 16.24 -18.68 11.95
CA MET A 1 15.94 -17.63 10.95
C MET A 1 17.24 -16.89 10.65
N ARG A 2 17.63 -16.76 9.37
CA ARG A 2 18.79 -15.91 9.00
C ARG A 2 18.42 -14.44 9.25
N ASN A 3 19.39 -13.62 9.64
CA ASN A 3 19.17 -12.20 9.91
C ASN A 3 19.00 -11.44 8.58
N ALA A 4 17.75 -11.17 8.19
CA ALA A 4 17.49 -10.30 7.06
C ALA A 4 17.45 -8.83 7.51
N ARG A 5 18.18 -7.95 6.83
CA ARG A 5 18.19 -6.51 7.12
C ARG A 5 17.13 -5.81 6.28
N LEU A 6 16.13 -5.21 6.94
CA LEU A 6 15.04 -4.48 6.30
C LEU A 6 15.35 -2.97 6.21
N ILE A 7 15.17 -2.39 5.04
CA ILE A 7 15.48 -0.99 4.72
C ILE A 7 14.20 -0.26 4.28
N GLN A 8 13.70 0.67 5.10
CA GLN A 8 12.38 1.34 4.93
C GLN A 8 12.43 2.87 4.69
N ASP A 9 13.61 3.43 4.43
CA ASP A 9 13.88 4.86 4.11
C ASP A 9 13.42 5.30 2.71
N PHE A 10 12.14 5.08 2.36
CA PHE A 10 11.60 5.42 1.03
C PHE A 10 11.13 6.88 0.91
N ARG A 11 11.49 7.76 1.87
CA ARG A 11 11.18 9.20 1.84
C ARG A 11 12.42 10.08 2.01
N ASP A 12 12.45 11.23 1.34
CA ASP A 12 13.46 12.28 1.58
C ASP A 12 13.13 13.11 2.82
N THR A 13 13.99 14.08 3.13
CA THR A 13 13.80 15.07 4.20
C THR A 13 12.55 15.94 4.04
N ASN A 14 11.94 15.97 2.85
CA ASN A 14 10.68 16.64 2.55
C ASN A 14 9.49 15.66 2.50
N TYR A 15 9.65 14.44 3.02
CA TYR A 15 8.65 13.39 3.03
C TYR A 15 8.18 12.91 1.64
N ARG A 16 8.93 13.21 0.57
CA ARG A 16 8.62 12.78 -0.80
C ARG A 16 9.10 11.35 -1.03
N PRO A 17 8.34 10.52 -1.75
CA PRO A 17 8.79 9.18 -2.10
C PRO A 17 10.08 9.24 -2.93
N THR A 18 11.18 8.68 -2.43
CA THR A 18 12.50 8.68 -3.09
C THR A 18 12.77 7.44 -3.91
N ARG A 19 11.98 6.38 -3.70
CA ARG A 19 12.17 5.07 -4.37
C ARG A 19 10.89 4.65 -5.07
N ARG A 20 10.70 5.15 -6.29
CA ARG A 20 9.50 4.86 -7.07
C ARG A 20 9.75 3.85 -8.16
N THR A 21 11.00 3.54 -8.48
CA THR A 21 11.37 2.59 -9.53
C THR A 21 12.19 1.43 -9.00
N ILE A 22 12.23 0.32 -9.74
CA ILE A 22 13.12 -0.81 -9.41
C ILE A 22 14.58 -0.36 -9.41
N ALA A 23 14.97 0.48 -10.38
CA ALA A 23 16.30 1.05 -10.46
C ALA A 23 16.69 1.82 -9.18
N ASP A 24 15.76 2.57 -8.57
CA ASP A 24 16.02 3.26 -7.29
C ASP A 24 16.32 2.26 -6.16
N GLY A 25 15.63 1.12 -6.16
CA GLY A 25 15.86 0.07 -5.16
C GLY A 25 17.17 -0.68 -5.36
N LEU A 26 17.55 -0.96 -6.62
CA LEU A 26 18.86 -1.54 -6.95
C LEU A 26 19.99 -0.57 -6.60
N ALA A 27 19.87 0.71 -6.94
CA ALA A 27 20.85 1.72 -6.57
C ALA A 27 21.01 1.83 -5.04
N ARG A 28 19.90 1.71 -4.29
CA ARG A 28 19.96 1.68 -2.82
C ARG A 28 20.65 0.41 -2.31
N LEU A 29 20.39 -0.72 -2.93
CA LEU A 29 21.02 -1.98 -2.56
C LEU A 29 22.54 -1.95 -2.83
N GLU A 30 22.97 -1.40 -3.96
CA GLU A 30 24.39 -1.18 -4.28
C GLU A 30 25.08 -0.28 -3.25
N GLN A 31 24.41 0.79 -2.78
CA GLN A 31 24.94 1.65 -1.72
C GLN A 31 25.16 0.88 -0.40
N GLU A 32 24.25 -0.04 -0.06
CA GLU A 32 24.32 -0.81 1.18
C GLU A 32 25.36 -1.93 1.11
N LEU A 33 25.59 -2.49 -0.09
CA LEU A 33 26.60 -3.52 -0.33
C LEU A 33 27.99 -2.92 -0.57
N GLY A 34 28.09 -1.67 -1.01
CA GLY A 34 29.34 -1.04 -1.44
C GLY A 34 29.92 -1.63 -2.74
N ALA A 35 29.13 -2.41 -3.48
CA ALA A 35 29.52 -3.11 -4.70
C ALA A 35 28.32 -3.31 -5.65
N LYS A 36 28.62 -3.58 -6.93
CA LYS A 36 27.61 -3.98 -7.92
C LYS A 36 27.02 -5.35 -7.59
N LEU A 37 25.77 -5.53 -7.99
CA LEU A 37 24.99 -6.73 -7.68
C LEU A 37 25.45 -7.93 -8.48
N ASP A 38 25.72 -9.03 -7.79
CA ASP A 38 25.80 -10.36 -8.42
C ASP A 38 24.38 -10.89 -8.66
N ILE A 39 24.16 -11.50 -9.82
CA ILE A 39 22.84 -11.96 -10.29
C ILE A 39 22.23 -12.93 -9.27
N GLY A 40 21.02 -12.64 -8.78
CA GLY A 40 20.33 -13.62 -7.93
C GLY A 40 19.08 -13.10 -7.23
N LEU A 41 17.94 -13.21 -7.93
CA LEU A 41 16.59 -13.31 -7.35
C LEU A 41 16.22 -12.21 -6.35
N CYS A 42 16.08 -10.99 -6.86
CA CYS A 42 15.27 -9.98 -6.20
C CYS A 42 13.79 -10.36 -6.29
N HIS A 43 13.23 -10.89 -5.21
CA HIS A 43 11.80 -11.18 -5.17
C HIS A 43 11.02 -9.94 -4.76
N LEU A 44 9.99 -9.61 -5.56
CA LEU A 44 8.95 -8.71 -5.13
C LEU A 44 8.00 -9.45 -4.19
N HIS A 45 8.03 -9.09 -2.90
CA HIS A 45 7.06 -9.58 -1.93
C HIS A 45 6.11 -8.48 -1.52
N VAL A 46 4.85 -8.84 -1.39
CA VAL A 46 3.85 -8.04 -0.69
C VAL A 46 3.86 -8.53 0.76
N PRO A 47 4.19 -7.69 1.75
CA PRO A 47 4.39 -8.13 3.12
C PRO A 47 3.11 -8.77 3.64
N HIS A 48 3.40 -9.89 4.28
CA HIS A 48 2.50 -10.94 4.63
C HIS A 48 2.50 -11.10 6.17
N GLN A 49 3.04 -10.10 6.89
CA GLN A 49 3.09 -10.02 8.35
C GLN A 49 2.96 -8.56 8.84
N PRO A 50 2.46 -8.36 10.07
CA PRO A 50 2.13 -7.05 10.61
C PRO A 50 3.39 -6.29 11.03
N SER A 51 3.90 -5.44 10.16
CA SER A 51 4.19 -4.08 10.62
C SER A 51 2.93 -3.29 10.28
N GLY A 52 2.26 -2.73 11.28
CA GLY A 52 0.99 -2.03 11.12
C GLY A 52 0.85 -1.33 9.76
N THR A 53 -0.20 -1.74 9.03
CA THR A 53 -0.91 -0.96 8.02
C THR A 53 -0.33 -0.74 6.61
N ALA A 54 0.59 -1.53 6.02
CA ALA A 54 0.89 -1.32 4.58
C ALA A 54 1.40 -2.54 3.78
N LEU A 55 0.73 -2.83 2.66
CA LEU A 55 1.26 -3.62 1.54
C LEU A 55 2.29 -2.78 0.77
N PHE A 56 3.57 -2.98 1.00
CA PHE A 56 4.61 -2.38 0.19
C PHE A 56 5.30 -3.45 -0.64
N ALA A 57 5.56 -3.18 -1.92
CA ALA A 57 6.49 -4.02 -2.65
C ALA A 57 7.85 -4.03 -1.93
N THR A 58 8.50 -5.19 -1.82
CA THR A 58 9.89 -5.27 -1.34
C THR A 58 10.78 -5.88 -2.40
N LEU A 59 12.00 -5.40 -2.58
CA LEU A 59 13.04 -6.11 -3.31
C LEU A 59 13.88 -6.91 -2.30
N TRP A 60 13.84 -8.24 -2.39
CA TRP A 60 14.62 -9.11 -1.51
C TRP A 60 15.85 -9.66 -2.21
N TYR A 61 17.03 -9.18 -1.83
CA TYR A 61 18.31 -9.70 -2.28
C TYR A 61 18.86 -10.75 -1.31
N ARG A 62 19.33 -11.88 -1.84
CA ARG A 62 19.96 -12.95 -1.08
C ARG A 62 21.42 -13.10 -1.52
N SER A 63 22.35 -12.71 -0.65
CA SER A 63 23.78 -12.89 -0.92
C SER A 63 24.20 -14.36 -0.76
N TYR A 64 25.14 -14.81 -1.59
CA TYR A 64 25.83 -16.10 -1.39
C TYR A 64 26.61 -16.14 -0.07
N ALA A 65 27.01 -14.98 0.47
CA ALA A 65 27.70 -14.86 1.75
C ALA A 65 26.76 -15.03 2.97
N GLY A 66 25.44 -15.12 2.75
CA GLY A 66 24.46 -15.46 3.78
C GLY A 66 23.68 -14.29 4.38
N ASP A 67 24.01 -13.05 4.00
CA ASP A 67 23.26 -11.85 4.40
C ASP A 67 22.13 -11.56 3.40
N ASP A 68 20.91 -11.50 3.93
CA ASP A 68 19.71 -11.15 3.18
C ASP A 68 19.42 -9.65 3.37
N ILE A 69 19.22 -8.90 2.28
CA ILE A 69 18.85 -7.48 2.32
C ILE A 69 17.47 -7.32 1.70
N ILE A 70 16.58 -6.64 2.40
CA ILE A 70 15.22 -6.37 1.94
C ILE A 70 15.04 -4.86 1.80
N ILE A 71 14.85 -4.39 0.57
CA ILE A 71 14.54 -2.99 0.26
C ILE A 71 13.01 -2.83 0.16
N ALA A 72 12.41 -2.04 1.04
CA ALA A 72 10.99 -1.73 0.94
C ALA A 72 10.73 -0.51 0.04
N TYR A 73 9.76 -0.64 -0.85
CA TYR A 73 9.20 0.45 -1.65
C TYR A 73 8.07 1.17 -0.90
N PRO A 74 7.68 2.39 -1.32
CA PRO A 74 6.50 3.06 -0.80
C PRO A 74 5.22 2.24 -1.01
N PHE A 75 4.24 2.48 -0.14
CA PHE A 75 2.88 1.96 -0.30
C PHE A 75 2.32 2.34 -1.69
N SER A 76 1.85 1.35 -2.45
CA SER A 76 1.52 1.51 -3.86
C SER A 76 0.29 0.68 -4.23
N LYS A 77 -0.46 1.11 -5.24
CA LYS A 77 -1.61 0.33 -5.74
C LYS A 77 -1.29 -0.66 -6.86
N GLY A 78 -0.07 -0.59 -7.38
CA GLY A 78 0.37 -1.28 -8.56
C GLY A 78 1.58 -0.57 -9.15
N CYS A 79 1.91 -0.89 -10.39
CA CYS A 79 2.99 -0.26 -11.10
C CYS A 79 2.73 -0.14 -12.59
N ARG A 80 3.46 0.78 -13.21
CA ARG A 80 3.55 0.95 -14.66
C ARG A 80 4.90 0.42 -15.10
N ALA A 81 4.93 -0.32 -16.20
CA ALA A 81 6.16 -0.83 -16.79
C ALA A 81 6.11 -0.72 -18.31
N ARG A 82 7.24 -1.03 -18.96
CA ARG A 82 7.33 -1.17 -20.41
C ARG A 82 7.67 -2.60 -20.78
N THR A 83 7.02 -3.12 -21.79
CA THR A 83 7.40 -4.40 -22.41
C THR A 83 8.72 -4.27 -23.16
N THR A 84 9.28 -5.39 -23.62
CA THR A 84 10.46 -5.44 -24.50
C THR A 84 10.26 -4.64 -25.79
N SER A 85 9.05 -4.64 -26.36
CA SER A 85 8.68 -3.81 -27.52
C SER A 85 8.45 -2.33 -27.18
N GLY A 86 8.58 -1.94 -25.91
CA GLY A 86 8.45 -0.55 -25.45
C GLY A 86 7.02 -0.10 -25.13
N ALA A 87 6.02 -0.95 -25.36
CA ALA A 87 4.62 -0.67 -25.03
C ALA A 87 4.43 -0.57 -23.51
N ARG A 88 3.66 0.43 -23.06
CA ARG A 88 3.33 0.63 -21.65
C ARG A 88 2.29 -0.38 -21.19
N VAL A 89 2.49 -0.93 -20.00
CA VAL A 89 1.57 -1.85 -19.34
C VAL A 89 1.38 -1.45 -17.89
N ASN A 90 0.15 -1.63 -17.39
CA ASN A 90 -0.14 -1.53 -15.97
C ASN A 90 -0.14 -2.93 -15.38
N LEU A 91 0.47 -3.11 -14.22
CA LEU A 91 0.55 -4.37 -13.49
C LEU A 91 0.03 -4.17 -12.07
N SER A 92 -0.71 -5.15 -11.55
CA SER A 92 -1.02 -5.21 -10.12
C SER A 92 0.23 -5.65 -9.33
N LEU A 93 0.27 -5.36 -8.04
CA LEU A 93 1.36 -5.83 -7.18
C LEU A 93 1.43 -7.36 -7.14
N ASP A 94 0.28 -8.05 -7.19
CA ASP A 94 0.24 -9.51 -7.17
C ASP A 94 0.89 -10.14 -8.41
N GLN A 95 0.89 -9.43 -9.56
CA GLN A 95 1.59 -9.89 -10.77
C GLN A 95 3.12 -9.79 -10.64
N LEU A 96 3.62 -9.02 -9.68
CA LEU A 96 5.04 -8.91 -9.38
C LEU A 96 5.51 -9.98 -8.39
N ASP A 97 4.59 -10.66 -7.71
CA ASP A 97 4.95 -11.65 -6.70
C ASP A 97 5.79 -12.77 -7.32
N GLY A 98 6.96 -12.99 -6.74
CA GLY A 98 7.95 -13.95 -7.23
C GLY A 98 8.66 -13.57 -8.54
N ALA A 99 8.48 -12.34 -9.05
CA ALA A 99 9.21 -11.88 -10.22
C ALA A 99 10.72 -11.84 -9.95
N LEU A 100 11.53 -12.09 -10.99
CA LEU A 100 12.99 -12.01 -10.94
C LEU A 100 13.46 -10.67 -11.52
N ILE A 101 14.48 -10.08 -10.93
CA ILE A 101 15.06 -8.81 -11.40
C ILE A 101 16.54 -9.01 -11.69
N ASP A 102 17.00 -8.51 -12.83
CA ASP A 102 18.41 -8.48 -13.21
C ASP A 102 19.11 -7.16 -12.81
N GLU A 103 20.40 -7.06 -13.11
CA GLU A 103 21.23 -5.89 -12.82
C GLU A 103 20.80 -4.61 -13.53
N ASP A 104 20.11 -4.74 -14.67
CA ASP A 104 19.63 -3.64 -15.50
C ASP A 104 18.20 -3.21 -15.14
N ALA A 105 17.66 -3.69 -14.02
CA ALA A 105 16.27 -3.48 -13.60
C ALA A 105 15.21 -4.03 -14.58
N ASN A 106 15.55 -5.01 -15.40
CA ASN A 106 14.54 -5.78 -16.12
C ASN A 106 13.91 -6.79 -15.17
N VAL A 107 12.61 -7.00 -15.33
CA VAL A 107 11.78 -7.82 -14.45
C VAL A 107 11.17 -8.95 -15.28
N LEU A 108 11.48 -10.19 -14.92
CA LEU A 108 10.85 -11.39 -15.44
C LEU A 108 9.71 -11.80 -14.51
N LEU A 109 8.47 -11.62 -14.96
CA LEU A 109 7.27 -12.00 -14.21
C LEU A 109 7.12 -13.52 -14.14
N SER A 110 6.37 -14.02 -13.15
CA SER A 110 6.09 -15.45 -12.95
C SER A 110 5.41 -16.13 -14.14
N ASN A 111 4.70 -15.36 -14.98
CA ASN A 111 4.09 -15.84 -16.22
C ASN A 111 5.06 -15.86 -17.43
N GLY A 112 6.36 -15.64 -17.20
CA GLY A 112 7.41 -15.63 -18.23
C GLY A 112 7.52 -14.34 -19.05
N ARG A 113 6.67 -13.32 -18.82
CA ARG A 113 6.76 -12.03 -19.52
C ARG A 113 7.89 -11.18 -18.93
N SER A 114 8.71 -10.59 -19.78
CA SER A 114 9.71 -9.60 -19.39
C SER A 114 9.19 -8.17 -19.55
N VAL A 115 9.42 -7.35 -18.51
CA VAL A 115 9.13 -5.91 -18.49
C VAL A 115 10.33 -5.14 -17.96
N ARG A 116 10.39 -3.83 -18.22
CA ARG A 116 11.46 -2.93 -17.79
C ARG A 116 10.90 -1.57 -17.38
N ALA A 117 11.75 -0.73 -16.78
CA ALA A 117 11.39 0.62 -16.34
C ALA A 117 10.12 0.62 -15.46
N LEU A 118 10.08 -0.31 -14.51
CA LEU A 118 8.96 -0.46 -13.60
C LEU A 118 8.96 0.70 -12.59
N GLU A 119 7.84 1.44 -12.55
CA GLU A 119 7.58 2.55 -11.64
C GLU A 119 6.29 2.29 -10.85
N PHE A 120 6.37 2.37 -9.54
CA PHE A 120 5.25 2.21 -8.63
C PHE A 120 4.31 3.43 -8.61
N ASP A 121 3.02 3.13 -8.62
CA ASP A 121 1.95 4.10 -8.41
C ASP A 121 1.75 4.30 -6.92
N VAL A 122 2.62 5.13 -6.34
CA VAL A 122 2.66 5.43 -4.91
C VAL A 122 1.35 6.06 -4.45
N LEU A 123 0.82 5.52 -3.37
CA LEU A 123 -0.33 6.04 -2.65
C LEU A 123 0.12 6.80 -1.39
N PRO A 124 -0.76 7.67 -0.84
CA PRO A 124 -0.55 8.24 0.48
C PRO A 124 -0.23 7.12 1.49
N HIS A 125 0.82 7.29 2.29
CA HIS A 125 1.27 6.20 3.13
C HIS A 125 0.35 6.05 4.34
N PRO A 126 -0.10 4.83 4.64
CA PRO A 126 -0.80 4.52 5.90
C PRO A 126 -0.05 4.93 7.19
N LYS A 127 1.28 5.13 7.15
CA LYS A 127 2.08 5.64 8.27
C LYS A 127 1.84 7.14 8.55
N ASP A 128 1.26 7.87 7.60
CA ASP A 128 0.81 9.26 7.83
C ASP A 128 -0.56 9.30 8.51
N PHE A 129 -1.29 8.18 8.52
CA PHE A 129 -2.59 8.09 9.15
C PHE A 129 -2.39 7.79 10.63
N THR A 130 -2.97 8.64 11.45
CA THR A 130 -3.19 8.38 12.87
C THR A 130 -4.13 7.18 13.07
N ASP A 131 -4.12 6.56 14.25
CA ASP A 131 -5.05 5.46 14.59
C ASP A 131 -6.51 5.87 14.40
N LEU A 132 -6.82 7.14 14.67
CA LEU A 132 -8.14 7.72 14.44
C LEU A 132 -8.52 7.70 12.96
N GLU A 133 -7.56 7.97 12.07
CA GLU A 133 -7.78 7.95 10.63
C GLU A 133 -7.93 6.53 10.09
N HIS A 134 -7.14 5.59 10.59
CA HIS A 134 -7.34 4.16 10.31
C HIS A 134 -8.73 3.69 10.74
N ALA A 135 -9.16 4.08 11.93
CA ALA A 135 -10.49 3.77 12.44
C ALA A 135 -11.62 4.35 11.57
N ILE A 136 -11.48 5.59 11.09
CA ILE A 136 -12.44 6.20 10.16
C ILE A 136 -12.55 5.37 8.88
N VAL A 137 -11.43 4.96 8.29
CA VAL A 137 -11.43 4.16 7.05
C VAL A 137 -12.02 2.78 7.30
N PHE A 138 -11.61 2.10 8.37
CA PHE A 138 -12.16 0.81 8.77
C PHE A 138 -13.69 0.85 8.92
N LEU A 139 -14.21 1.81 9.68
CA LEU A 139 -15.65 1.98 9.88
C LEU A 139 -16.37 2.39 8.60
N THR A 140 -15.70 3.08 7.68
CA THR A 140 -16.25 3.40 6.36
C THR A 140 -16.44 2.14 5.52
N VAL A 141 -15.45 1.24 5.48
CA VAL A 141 -15.56 -0.05 4.78
C VAL A 141 -16.72 -0.86 5.34
N ARG A 142 -16.83 -0.94 6.67
CA ARG A 142 -17.95 -1.61 7.36
C ARG A 142 -19.31 -1.00 7.03
N PHE A 143 -19.41 0.33 7.06
CA PHE A 143 -20.65 1.04 6.75
C PHE A 143 -21.13 0.79 5.32
N LEU A 144 -20.20 0.57 4.39
CA LEU A 144 -20.50 0.29 2.99
C LEU A 144 -20.72 -1.20 2.71
N GLU A 145 -20.56 -2.08 3.71
CA GLU A 145 -20.61 -3.54 3.56
C GLU A 145 -19.65 -4.04 2.45
N ALA A 146 -18.49 -3.41 2.35
CA ALA A 146 -17.52 -3.60 1.26
C ALA A 146 -16.24 -4.29 1.76
N GLU A 147 -16.33 -5.19 2.74
CA GLU A 147 -15.17 -5.86 3.35
C GLU A 147 -14.36 -6.71 2.37
N ASP A 148 -14.98 -7.25 1.33
CA ASP A 148 -14.36 -8.02 0.25
C ASP A 148 -13.47 -7.16 -0.66
N ILE A 149 -13.74 -5.86 -0.71
CA ILE A 149 -12.97 -4.87 -1.46
C ILE A 149 -11.97 -4.16 -0.54
N GLY A 150 -12.45 -3.73 0.62
CA GLY A 150 -11.73 -2.83 1.52
C GLY A 150 -10.79 -3.53 2.49
N PHE A 151 -10.87 -4.85 2.65
CA PHE A 151 -9.96 -5.62 3.47
C PHE A 151 -9.22 -6.70 2.68
N ARG A 152 -7.97 -6.95 3.06
CA ARG A 152 -7.14 -8.05 2.54
C ARG A 152 -6.78 -9.00 3.66
N TYR A 153 -6.84 -10.30 3.37
CA TYR A 153 -6.39 -11.33 4.29
C TYR A 153 -4.88 -11.22 4.52
N MET A 154 -4.49 -11.32 5.79
CA MET A 154 -3.11 -11.51 6.18
C MET A 154 -2.84 -13.02 6.30
N PRO A 155 -1.61 -13.48 6.03
CA PRO A 155 -1.21 -14.87 6.21
C PRO A 155 -1.40 -15.44 7.61
N GLU A 156 -1.39 -14.57 8.62
CA GLU A 156 -1.81 -14.93 9.97
C GLU A 156 -3.32 -15.22 9.97
N PRO A 157 -3.74 -16.48 10.25
CA PRO A 157 -5.13 -16.87 10.13
C PRO A 157 -6.04 -15.99 10.99
N GLY A 158 -7.08 -15.45 10.37
CA GLY A 158 -8.09 -14.63 11.04
C GLY A 158 -7.80 -13.13 11.08
N LEU A 159 -6.62 -12.67 10.64
CA LEU A 159 -6.31 -11.24 10.55
C LEU A 159 -6.63 -10.67 9.16
N ARG A 160 -7.21 -9.46 9.15
CA ARG A 160 -7.51 -8.70 7.94
C ARG A 160 -7.01 -7.27 8.09
N GLY A 161 -6.29 -6.77 7.09
CA GLY A 161 -5.82 -5.38 7.03
C GLY A 161 -6.65 -4.54 6.06
N ILE A 162 -6.62 -3.21 6.20
CA ILE A 162 -7.24 -2.28 5.24
C ILE A 162 -6.45 -2.29 3.93
N ASP A 163 -7.13 -2.56 2.82
CA ASP A 163 -6.54 -2.46 1.48
C ASP A 163 -6.71 -1.06 0.91
N TYR A 164 -5.80 -0.17 1.30
CA TYR A 164 -5.75 1.22 0.83
C TYR A 164 -5.60 1.33 -0.71
N SER A 165 -5.16 0.28 -1.41
CA SER A 165 -5.05 0.29 -2.88
C SER A 165 -6.40 0.30 -3.57
N ARG A 166 -7.42 -0.28 -2.92
CA ARG A 166 -8.76 -0.47 -3.46
C ARG A 166 -9.79 0.53 -2.92
N MET A 167 -9.40 1.39 -1.97
CA MET A 167 -10.29 2.41 -1.41
C MET A 167 -10.89 3.35 -2.45
N SER A 168 -10.20 3.56 -3.58
CA SER A 168 -10.71 4.38 -4.68
C SER A 168 -11.87 3.77 -5.47
N GLU A 169 -12.13 2.48 -5.27
CA GLU A 169 -13.30 1.76 -5.78
C GLU A 169 -14.54 2.04 -4.91
N LEU A 170 -14.34 2.45 -3.66
CA LEU A 170 -15.43 2.74 -2.72
C LEU A 170 -16.00 4.14 -2.94
N SER A 171 -17.32 4.27 -2.75
CA SER A 171 -17.99 5.55 -2.83
C SER A 171 -19.04 5.75 -1.74
N VAL A 172 -19.03 6.92 -1.11
CA VAL A 172 -19.97 7.30 -0.06
C VAL A 172 -20.98 8.30 -0.64
N SER A 173 -22.25 7.90 -0.67
CA SER A 173 -23.37 8.74 -1.14
C SER A 173 -23.93 9.65 -0.04
N ASN A 174 -23.89 9.21 1.22
CA ASN A 174 -24.42 9.97 2.36
C ASN A 174 -23.39 10.09 3.49
N VAL A 175 -22.53 11.11 3.39
CA VAL A 175 -21.47 11.37 4.38
C VAL A 175 -22.03 11.67 5.77
N LYS A 176 -23.25 12.23 5.90
CA LYS A 176 -23.88 12.48 7.21
C LYS A 176 -24.30 11.16 7.88
N ALA A 177 -24.84 10.21 7.11
CA ALA A 177 -25.16 8.89 7.63
C ALA A 177 -23.89 8.15 8.09
N LEU A 178 -22.83 8.18 7.27
CA LEU A 178 -21.53 7.66 7.64
C LEU A 178 -20.99 8.32 8.92
N ALA A 179 -21.09 9.65 9.06
CA ALA A 179 -20.62 10.34 10.26
C ALA A 179 -21.36 9.90 11.53
N ARG A 180 -22.68 9.69 11.46
CA ARG A 180 -23.45 9.13 12.58
C ARG A 180 -23.01 7.70 12.90
N TYR A 181 -22.78 6.89 11.87
CA TYR A 181 -22.28 5.53 12.05
C TYR A 181 -20.91 5.53 12.73
N ILE A 182 -19.96 6.34 12.26
CA ILE A 182 -18.62 6.47 12.87
C ILE A 182 -18.75 6.91 14.33
N ALA A 183 -19.53 7.96 14.62
CA ALA A 183 -19.71 8.45 15.99
C ALA A 183 -20.26 7.36 16.94
N ALA A 184 -21.15 6.48 16.45
CA ALA A 184 -21.75 5.41 17.25
C ALA A 184 -20.82 4.20 17.52
N HIS A 185 -19.70 4.09 16.77
CA HIS A 185 -18.83 2.90 16.81
C HIS A 185 -17.37 3.19 17.14
N ILE A 186 -16.88 4.40 16.91
CA ILE A 186 -15.44 4.68 17.01
C ILE A 186 -14.87 4.49 18.43
N GLY A 187 -15.63 4.87 19.45
CA GLY A 187 -15.25 4.66 20.85
C GLY A 187 -15.37 3.20 21.32
N LYS A 188 -15.90 2.30 20.50
CA LYS A 188 -16.07 0.86 20.79
C LYS A 188 -15.00 -0.01 20.12
N LEU A 189 -14.13 0.59 19.29
CA LEU A 189 -13.07 -0.16 18.63
C LEU A 189 -12.06 -0.65 19.69
N PRO A 190 -11.63 -1.92 19.63
CA PRO A 190 -10.62 -2.43 20.54
C PRO A 190 -9.32 -1.66 20.36
N ARG A 191 -8.69 -1.30 21.47
CA ARG A 191 -7.36 -0.70 21.51
C ARG A 191 -6.43 -1.58 22.34
N GLY A 192 -5.13 -1.32 22.25
CA GLY A 192 -4.16 -1.95 23.14
C GLY A 192 -4.49 -1.69 24.60
N ASP A 193 -4.00 -2.55 25.48
CA ASP A 193 -4.14 -2.37 26.93
C ASP A 193 -3.71 -0.95 27.32
N GLU A 194 -4.53 -0.26 28.12
CA GLU A 194 -4.30 1.10 28.64
C GLU A 194 -4.55 2.29 27.67
N GLU A 195 -4.90 2.07 26.41
CA GLU A 195 -5.20 3.19 25.50
C GLU A 195 -6.64 3.73 25.66
N PRO A 196 -6.85 5.06 25.76
CA PRO A 196 -8.19 5.62 25.88
C PRO A 196 -9.00 5.42 24.59
N PRO A 197 -10.34 5.25 24.69
CA PRO A 197 -11.20 5.17 23.52
C PRO A 197 -10.99 6.32 22.54
N LEU A 198 -11.12 6.05 21.25
CA LEU A 198 -11.03 7.09 20.24
C LEU A 198 -12.17 8.11 20.44
N GLY A 199 -11.78 9.38 20.48
CA GLY A 199 -12.70 10.49 20.70
C GLY A 199 -13.67 10.75 19.53
N PRO A 200 -14.67 11.61 19.74
CA PRO A 200 -15.60 12.00 18.70
C PRO A 200 -14.88 12.66 17.52
N VAL A 201 -15.34 12.38 16.31
CA VAL A 201 -14.71 12.85 15.07
C VAL A 201 -15.59 13.90 14.40
N SER A 202 -14.98 15.04 14.03
CA SER A 202 -15.68 16.07 13.26
C SER A 202 -15.98 15.59 11.83
N LEU A 203 -17.08 16.09 11.26
CA LEU A 203 -17.43 15.81 9.86
C LEU A 203 -16.30 16.19 8.90
N ASN A 204 -15.59 17.28 9.18
CA ASN A 204 -14.46 17.74 8.37
C ASN A 204 -13.29 16.74 8.41
N LYS A 205 -12.95 16.19 9.58
CA LYS A 205 -11.90 15.16 9.70
C LYS A 205 -12.26 13.92 8.90
N ILE A 206 -13.50 13.42 9.05
CA ILE A 206 -13.99 12.28 8.23
C ILE A 206 -13.82 12.59 6.74
N GLN A 207 -14.29 13.77 6.32
CA GLN A 207 -14.23 14.16 4.91
C GLN A 207 -12.82 14.25 4.34
N ASN A 208 -11.85 14.72 5.14
CA ASN A 208 -10.44 14.81 4.76
C ASN A 208 -9.79 13.44 4.73
N THR A 209 -10.04 12.61 5.75
CA THR A 209 -9.53 11.23 5.81
C THR A 209 -10.02 10.41 4.64
N LEU A 210 -11.29 10.51 4.26
CA LEU A 210 -11.82 9.82 3.07
C LEU A 210 -11.14 10.30 1.78
N ALA A 211 -10.90 11.60 1.64
CA ALA A 211 -10.21 12.15 0.47
C ALA A 211 -8.76 11.67 0.40
N MET A 212 -8.05 11.66 1.53
CA MET A 212 -6.69 11.13 1.64
C MET A 212 -6.64 9.63 1.36
N ALA A 213 -7.62 8.87 1.83
CA ALA A 213 -7.74 7.44 1.57
C ALA A 213 -8.18 7.12 0.13
N GLY A 214 -8.57 8.13 -0.66
CA GLY A 214 -9.04 7.96 -2.03
C GLY A 214 -10.51 7.55 -2.18
N VAL A 215 -11.27 7.45 -1.08
CA VAL A 215 -12.70 7.10 -1.11
C VAL A 215 -13.51 8.23 -1.75
N ARG A 216 -14.30 7.91 -2.78
CA ARG A 216 -15.04 8.91 -3.54
C ARG A 216 -16.30 9.36 -2.81
N LYS A 217 -16.67 10.63 -2.97
CA LYS A 217 -17.98 11.13 -2.54
C LYS A 217 -18.89 11.23 -3.76
N VAL A 218 -20.02 10.52 -3.75
CA VAL A 218 -21.00 10.66 -4.83
C VAL A 218 -21.68 12.01 -4.66
N ARG A 219 -21.43 12.94 -5.59
CA ARG A 219 -22.21 14.18 -5.66
C ARG A 219 -23.56 13.83 -6.26
N GLY A 220 -24.59 13.78 -5.42
CA GLY A 220 -25.96 13.65 -5.92
C GLY A 220 -26.27 14.81 -6.87
N ARG A 221 -26.58 14.49 -8.14
CA ARG A 221 -27.26 15.45 -9.02
C ARG A 221 -28.64 15.64 -8.40
N LYS A 222 -29.02 16.87 -8.01
CA LYS A 222 -30.41 17.15 -7.64
C LYS A 222 -31.28 16.66 -8.81
N PRO A 223 -32.33 15.85 -8.57
CA PRO A 223 -33.29 15.56 -9.62
C PRO A 223 -33.80 16.90 -10.15
N LYS A 224 -33.71 17.12 -11.47
CA LYS A 224 -34.46 18.21 -12.11
C LYS A 224 -35.91 17.95 -11.71
N LYS A 225 -36.53 18.90 -11.00
CA LYS A 225 -37.99 18.92 -10.92
C LYS A 225 -38.48 18.89 -12.36
N ALA A 226 -39.28 17.90 -12.71
CA ALA A 226 -40.07 17.98 -13.92
C ALA A 226 -41.06 19.13 -13.67
N ASP A 227 -41.01 20.13 -14.55
CA ASP A 227 -42.01 21.20 -14.59
C ASP A 227 -43.38 20.63 -15.00
#